data_AF-A0A966TQ56-F1
#
_entry.id   AF-A0A966TQ56-F1
#
_cell.length_a   1.000
_cell.length_b   1.000
_cell.length_c   1.000
_cell.angle_alpha   90.00
_cell.angle_beta   90.00
_cell.angle_gamma   90.00
#
_symmetry.space_group_name_H-M   'P 1'
#
loop_
_entity.id
_entity.type
_entity.pdbx_description
1 polymer ?
#
loop_
_entity_poly.entity_id
_entity_poly.type
_entity_poly.pdbx_seq_one_letter_code
_entity_poly.pdbx_strand_id
1 'polypeptide(L)'
;QLTQTVTRALMRSRPGGGTFHIEDVQDQVELGLMRGSHHEVARAYVLYRERRTQERAAHKETTVSTGPQLHTIVNGERVLLDTQRLQQLIEAACENLGADVTAAPILTETMRNLYDGIPMEEVHKASVLAARTLIEKEPGYTFATARLLMYSITKEVLGHEATHAEMAGHYQRTFADFLKKGVENDLLDARLLQFDLPRLAKALKPERDFQFDYLGLQTLYDRYFLHVRKQRIELPQSFFMRVAMGLSLNEVNREERAIEFYEVLSSFDFMSSTPTLFNSGTTRPQLSSCYLTTVPDDLDGIYESIKENALLSKFAGGLGNDWTRVRALGSHIKGTNGESQGVVPFLKVVNDTAVAVNQGGKRKGAVCTYLETWHLDIEEFLELRKNTGDDRRRTHDMNTANWIPDLFMRRVMEKGEWTLFSPSNTPDLHDKFGSEFEKAYVAYEEQARQGLIKPSKTVQATDLWRKMLTMLFETGHPWITFKDACNVRSPQQHSGVVHSSNLCTEITLNTSDTETAVCNLGSVNLVRHLKQGPQGKELDHDKLKKTITTAMRMLDNVIDINYYAVKKAR
;
A
#
# COMPACT_ATOMS: atom_id res chain seq x y z
N GLN A 1 -57.45 21.61 -23.78
CA GLN A 1 -57.04 20.21 -23.53
C GLN A 1 -55.74 20.14 -22.72
N LEU A 2 -54.65 20.76 -23.19
CA LEU A 2 -53.36 20.82 -22.48
C LEU A 2 -53.45 21.23 -21.00
N THR A 3 -54.15 22.32 -20.69
CA THR A 3 -54.31 22.81 -19.30
C THR A 3 -54.93 21.76 -18.38
N GLN A 4 -55.92 21.01 -18.84
CA GLN A 4 -56.54 19.94 -18.04
C GLN A 4 -55.58 18.78 -17.78
N THR A 5 -54.68 18.49 -18.72
CA THR A 5 -53.62 17.49 -18.57
C THR A 5 -52.60 17.96 -17.52
N VAL A 6 -52.19 19.23 -17.56
CA VAL A 6 -51.29 19.85 -16.58
C VAL A 6 -51.90 19.85 -15.18
N THR A 7 -53.16 20.28 -15.04
CA THR A 7 -53.87 20.27 -13.76
C THR A 7 -54.00 18.85 -13.21
N ARG A 8 -54.33 17.86 -14.05
CA ARG A 8 -54.37 16.45 -13.62
C ARG A 8 -52.99 15.95 -13.18
N ALA A 9 -51.92 16.31 -13.89
CA ALA A 9 -50.56 15.91 -13.53
C ALA A 9 -50.14 16.47 -12.16
N LEU A 10 -50.39 17.75 -11.90
CA LEU A 10 -50.12 18.40 -10.62
C LEU A 10 -50.93 17.76 -9.48
N MET A 11 -52.23 17.59 -9.68
CA MET A 11 -53.14 17.03 -8.65
C MET A 11 -52.91 15.53 -8.39
N ARG A 12 -52.39 14.77 -9.36
CA ARG A 12 -52.03 13.36 -9.17
C ARG A 12 -50.95 13.18 -8.10
N SER A 13 -50.05 14.15 -7.95
CA SER A 13 -49.00 14.12 -6.93
C SER A 13 -49.48 14.51 -5.52
N ARG A 14 -50.66 15.16 -5.41
CA ARG A 14 -51.25 15.64 -4.15
C ARG A 14 -52.79 15.57 -4.17
N PRO A 15 -53.39 14.38 -3.95
CA PRO A 15 -54.83 14.18 -4.09
C PRO A 15 -55.71 14.91 -3.04
N GLY A 16 -55.14 15.34 -1.91
CA GLY A 16 -55.83 16.10 -0.87
C GLY A 16 -55.79 17.63 -1.02
N GLY A 17 -55.24 18.15 -2.13
CA GLY A 17 -54.94 19.57 -2.31
C GLY A 17 -53.61 20.00 -1.66
N GLY A 18 -53.12 21.18 -2.02
CA GLY A 18 -51.88 21.74 -1.50
C GLY A 18 -51.43 23.00 -2.25
N THR A 19 -50.37 23.64 -1.76
CA THR A 19 -49.69 24.73 -2.46
C THR A 19 -48.67 24.17 -3.45
N PHE A 20 -48.58 24.77 -4.62
CA PHE A 20 -47.57 24.44 -5.64
C PHE A 20 -46.67 25.65 -5.82
N HIS A 21 -45.37 25.43 -5.99
CA HIS A 21 -44.49 26.52 -6.38
C HIS A 21 -44.83 26.92 -7.83
N ILE A 22 -44.74 28.20 -8.15
CA ILE A 22 -45.11 28.69 -9.49
C ILE A 22 -44.26 28.02 -10.58
N GLU A 23 -42.99 27.71 -10.27
CA GLU A 23 -42.08 27.02 -11.19
C GLU A 23 -42.49 25.56 -11.42
N ASP A 24 -43.10 24.87 -10.45
CA ASP A 24 -43.61 23.50 -10.64
C ASP A 24 -44.74 23.47 -11.68
N VAL A 25 -45.57 24.53 -11.70
CA VAL A 25 -46.65 24.68 -12.68
C VAL A 25 -46.06 24.91 -14.08
N GLN A 26 -45.04 25.77 -14.18
CA GLN A 26 -44.35 26.06 -15.43
C GLN A 26 -43.69 24.80 -16.02
N ASP A 27 -43.02 24.00 -15.19
CA ASP A 27 -42.39 22.74 -15.61
C ASP A 27 -43.43 21.75 -16.17
N GLN A 28 -44.59 21.64 -15.53
CA GLN A 28 -45.67 20.76 -16.03
C GLN A 28 -46.29 21.28 -17.32
N VAL A 29 -46.36 22.60 -17.53
CA VAL A 29 -46.80 23.20 -18.81
C VAL A 29 -45.80 22.88 -19.92
N GLU A 30 -44.50 23.01 -19.68
CA GLU A 30 -43.45 22.65 -20.64
C GLU A 30 -43.50 21.16 -21.00
N LEU A 31 -43.57 20.28 -20.00
CA LEU A 31 -43.72 18.83 -20.19
C LEU A 31 -44.99 18.48 -20.98
N GLY A 32 -46.10 19.16 -20.70
CA GLY A 32 -47.35 18.98 -21.42
C GLY A 32 -47.24 19.38 -22.90
N LEU A 33 -46.58 20.52 -23.19
CA LEU A 33 -46.35 21.01 -24.55
C LEU A 33 -45.44 20.06 -25.33
N MET A 34 -44.36 19.56 -24.70
CA MET A 34 -43.43 18.62 -25.31
C MET A 34 -44.10 17.27 -25.61
N ARG A 35 -44.89 16.73 -24.68
CA ARG A 35 -45.62 15.45 -24.87
C ARG A 35 -46.77 15.54 -25.87
N GLY A 36 -47.32 16.74 -26.07
CA GLY A 36 -48.33 17.02 -27.11
C GLY A 36 -47.72 17.24 -28.51
N SER A 37 -46.41 17.02 -28.69
CA SER A 37 -45.68 17.26 -29.93
C SER A 37 -45.77 18.71 -30.45
N HIS A 38 -46.04 19.68 -29.58
CA HIS A 38 -46.09 21.10 -29.92
C HIS A 38 -44.70 21.74 -29.79
N HIS A 39 -43.72 21.20 -30.53
CA HIS A 39 -42.30 21.51 -30.36
C HIS A 39 -41.95 23.00 -30.54
N GLU A 40 -42.52 23.67 -31.54
CA GLU A 40 -42.28 25.10 -31.77
C GLU A 40 -42.81 25.97 -30.62
N VAL A 41 -44.01 25.63 -30.11
CA VAL A 41 -44.64 26.34 -29.00
C VAL A 41 -43.91 26.08 -27.68
N ALA A 42 -43.49 24.83 -27.43
CA ALA A 42 -42.68 24.48 -26.27
C ALA A 42 -41.36 25.27 -26.25
N ARG A 43 -40.67 25.36 -27.38
CA ARG A 43 -39.43 26.12 -27.50
C ARG A 43 -39.65 27.62 -27.26
N ALA A 44 -40.69 28.20 -27.84
CA ALA A 44 -41.02 29.61 -27.61
C ALA A 44 -41.38 29.88 -26.14
N TYR A 45 -42.09 28.96 -25.49
CA TYR A 45 -42.45 29.03 -24.07
C TYR A 45 -41.21 29.02 -23.16
N VAL A 46 -40.29 28.08 -23.36
CA VAL A 46 -39.03 27.97 -22.61
C VAL A 46 -38.20 29.24 -22.77
N LEU A 47 -38.03 29.73 -24.01
CA LEU A 47 -37.25 30.95 -24.28
C LEU A 47 -37.89 32.20 -23.64
N TYR A 48 -39.22 32.28 -23.62
CA TYR A 48 -39.93 33.38 -22.96
C TYR A 48 -39.80 33.30 -21.43
N ARG A 49 -39.94 32.10 -20.85
CA ARG A 49 -39.77 31.85 -19.40
C ARG A 49 -38.35 32.20 -18.95
N GLU A 50 -37.34 31.79 -19.70
CA GLU A 50 -35.95 32.09 -19.42
C GLU A 50 -35.68 33.59 -19.48
N ARG A 51 -36.18 34.29 -20.52
CA ARG A 51 -36.07 35.75 -20.62
C ARG A 51 -36.71 36.48 -19.43
N ARG A 52 -37.91 36.06 -19.01
CA ARG A 52 -38.56 36.64 -17.82
C ARG A 52 -37.83 36.31 -16.52
N THR A 53 -37.15 35.17 -16.45
CA THR A 53 -36.33 34.81 -15.30
C THR A 53 -35.07 35.67 -15.24
N GLN A 54 -34.44 35.94 -16.38
CA GLN A 54 -33.33 36.88 -16.50
C GLN A 54 -33.75 38.31 -16.16
N GLU A 55 -34.90 38.79 -16.63
CA GLU A 55 -35.45 40.10 -16.26
C GLU A 55 -35.75 40.20 -14.75
N ARG A 56 -36.33 39.15 -14.15
CA ARG A 56 -36.57 39.09 -12.70
C ARG A 56 -35.26 39.05 -11.89
N ALA A 57 -34.23 38.37 -12.40
CA ALA A 57 -32.91 38.37 -11.80
C ALA A 57 -32.22 39.73 -11.91
N ALA A 58 -32.39 40.44 -13.04
CA ALA A 58 -31.87 41.79 -13.26
C ALA A 58 -32.60 42.86 -12.41
N HIS A 59 -33.89 42.65 -12.11
CA HIS A 59 -34.69 43.53 -11.24
C HIS A 59 -34.58 43.22 -9.74
N LYS A 60 -33.87 42.16 -9.33
CA LYS A 60 -33.50 41.99 -7.92
C LYS A 60 -32.46 43.05 -7.59
N GLU A 61 -32.91 44.13 -6.94
CA GLU A 61 -32.03 45.12 -6.34
C GLU A 61 -30.95 44.40 -5.53
N THR A 62 -29.70 44.63 -5.92
CA THR A 62 -28.52 44.10 -5.24
C THR A 62 -28.36 44.88 -3.93
N THR A 63 -29.15 44.53 -2.92
CA THR A 63 -28.83 44.90 -1.55
C THR A 63 -27.53 44.17 -1.22
N VAL A 64 -26.41 44.88 -1.31
CA VAL A 64 -25.10 44.39 -0.86
C VAL A 64 -25.17 44.33 0.66
N SER A 65 -25.76 43.26 1.17
CA SER A 65 -25.54 42.81 2.54
C SER A 65 -24.08 42.40 2.61
N THR A 66 -23.26 43.15 3.33
CA THR A 66 -21.97 42.65 3.82
C THR A 66 -22.29 41.35 4.56
N GLY A 67 -21.83 40.22 4.00
CA GLY A 67 -22.12 38.89 4.56
C GLY A 67 -21.79 38.83 6.05
N PRO A 68 -22.43 37.94 6.82
CA PRO A 68 -22.26 37.87 8.26
C PRO A 68 -20.78 37.74 8.63
N GLN A 69 -20.31 38.56 9.57
CA GLN A 69 -18.96 38.45 10.13
C GLN A 69 -18.85 37.11 10.88
N LEU A 70 -18.09 36.18 10.32
CA LEU A 70 -17.85 34.86 10.92
C LEU A 70 -16.83 34.99 12.04
N HIS A 71 -17.12 34.39 13.18
CA HIS A 71 -16.16 34.22 14.25
C HIS A 71 -15.63 32.78 14.26
N THR A 72 -14.39 32.61 14.68
CA THR A 72 -13.76 31.32 14.89
C THR A 72 -13.31 31.18 16.34
N ILE A 73 -13.20 29.94 16.82
CA ILE A 73 -12.71 29.64 18.16
C ILE A 73 -11.21 29.31 18.06
N VAL A 74 -10.38 30.09 18.75
CA VAL A 74 -8.94 29.87 18.91
C VAL A 74 -8.65 29.75 20.40
N ASN A 75 -8.11 28.61 20.84
CA ASN A 75 -7.80 28.36 22.27
C ASN A 75 -8.99 28.60 23.23
N GLY A 76 -10.23 28.36 22.77
CA GLY A 76 -11.45 28.59 23.55
C GLY A 76 -11.98 30.02 23.51
N GLU A 77 -11.27 30.96 22.89
CA GLU A 77 -11.70 32.34 22.70
C GLU A 77 -12.36 32.55 21.34
N ARG A 78 -13.43 33.35 21.32
CA ARG A 78 -14.14 33.71 20.10
C ARG A 78 -13.49 34.94 19.48
N VAL A 79 -12.86 34.76 18.33
CA VAL A 79 -12.17 35.82 17.58
C VAL A 79 -12.81 35.99 16.20
N LEU A 80 -12.68 37.18 15.61
CA LEU A 80 -13.13 37.42 14.24
C LEU A 80 -12.28 36.58 13.27
N LEU A 81 -12.91 35.90 12.32
CA LEU A 81 -12.18 35.14 11.30
C LEU A 81 -11.46 36.12 10.37
N ASP A 82 -10.13 35.99 10.30
CA ASP A 82 -9.31 36.73 9.33
C ASP A 82 -9.44 36.09 7.93
N THR A 83 -10.45 36.53 7.19
CA THR A 83 -10.73 36.05 5.83
C THR A 83 -9.65 36.46 4.84
N GLN A 84 -8.97 37.59 5.06
CA GLN A 84 -7.88 38.05 4.21
C GLN A 84 -6.66 37.13 4.34
N ARG A 85 -6.33 36.73 5.59
CA ARG A 85 -5.27 35.76 5.84
C ARG A 85 -5.59 34.40 5.25
N LEU A 86 -6.83 33.93 5.37
CA LEU A 86 -7.27 32.67 4.76
C LEU A 86 -7.16 32.72 3.23
N GLN A 87 -7.56 33.84 2.62
CA GLN A 87 -7.41 34.05 1.18
C GLN A 87 -5.95 34.02 0.75
N GLN A 88 -5.05 34.75 1.42
CA GLN A 88 -3.61 34.75 1.12
C GLN A 88 -3.00 33.35 1.20
N LEU A 89 -3.44 32.55 2.18
CA LEU A 89 -2.96 31.18 2.36
C LEU A 89 -3.39 30.27 1.20
N ILE A 90 -4.64 30.40 0.74
CA ILE A 90 -5.15 29.64 -0.41
C ILE A 90 -4.47 30.11 -1.71
N GLU A 91 -4.24 31.41 -1.87
CA GLU A 91 -3.50 31.97 -3.00
C GLU A 91 -2.07 31.44 -3.07
N ALA A 92 -1.35 31.48 -1.94
CA ALA A 92 0.00 30.92 -1.83
C ALA A 92 0.05 29.42 -2.14
N ALA A 93 -0.99 28.66 -1.74
CA ALA A 93 -1.08 27.24 -2.06
C ALA A 93 -1.20 26.98 -3.57
N CYS A 94 -1.81 27.89 -4.34
CA CYS A 94 -2.00 27.75 -5.79
C CYS A 94 -0.82 28.26 -6.64
N GLU A 95 0.19 28.90 -6.05
CA GLU A 95 1.31 29.49 -6.80
C GLU A 95 2.09 28.47 -7.64
N ASN A 96 2.43 28.83 -8.88
CA ASN A 96 3.24 28.01 -9.80
C ASN A 96 2.64 26.63 -10.12
N LEU A 97 1.31 26.46 -10.07
CA LEU A 97 0.62 25.21 -10.44
C LEU A 97 -0.06 25.23 -11.81
N GLY A 98 0.15 26.29 -12.59
CA GLY A 98 -0.48 26.50 -13.90
C GLY A 98 -1.64 27.49 -13.85
N ALA A 99 -2.15 27.88 -15.02
CA ALA A 99 -3.20 28.91 -15.12
C ALA A 99 -4.59 28.40 -14.66
N ASP A 100 -4.81 27.07 -14.74
CA ASP A 100 -6.11 26.45 -14.45
C ASP A 100 -6.32 26.16 -12.95
N VAL A 101 -5.26 26.24 -12.14
CA VAL A 101 -5.30 26.09 -10.68
C VAL A 101 -5.40 27.46 -10.03
N THR A 102 -6.61 27.85 -9.62
CA THR A 102 -6.89 29.18 -9.06
C THR A 102 -7.43 29.10 -7.64
N ALA A 103 -7.20 30.14 -6.84
CA ALA A 103 -7.63 30.18 -5.43
C ALA A 103 -9.14 30.40 -5.26
N ALA A 104 -9.78 31.12 -6.19
CA ALA A 104 -11.16 31.56 -6.04
C ALA A 104 -12.19 30.41 -5.86
N PRO A 105 -12.10 29.29 -6.60
CA PRO A 105 -12.99 28.14 -6.38
C PRO A 105 -12.81 27.51 -5.00
N ILE A 106 -11.56 27.39 -4.51
CA ILE A 106 -11.26 26.85 -3.19
C ILE A 106 -11.84 27.78 -2.12
N LEU A 107 -11.61 29.09 -2.23
CA LEU A 107 -12.09 30.07 -1.26
C LEU A 107 -13.62 30.08 -1.20
N THR A 108 -14.29 30.07 -2.36
CA THR A 108 -15.76 30.07 -2.44
C THR A 108 -16.34 28.85 -1.74
N GLU A 109 -15.81 27.66 -2.04
CA GLU A 109 -16.29 26.41 -1.44
C GLU A 109 -15.89 26.31 0.05
N THR A 110 -14.74 26.84 0.44
CA THR A 110 -14.34 26.93 1.85
C THR A 110 -15.34 27.77 2.63
N MET A 111 -15.57 29.02 2.21
CA MET A 111 -16.47 29.96 2.89
C MET A 111 -17.90 29.46 2.98
N ARG A 112 -18.38 28.71 1.96
CA ARG A 112 -19.70 28.09 1.95
C ARG A 112 -19.90 27.06 3.06
N ASN A 113 -18.84 26.37 3.44
CA ASN A 113 -18.87 25.30 4.44
C ASN A 113 -18.55 25.79 5.87
N LEU A 114 -18.24 27.08 6.05
CA LEU A 114 -18.00 27.66 7.37
C LEU A 114 -19.32 28.07 8.05
N TYR A 115 -19.35 27.93 9.37
CA TYR A 115 -20.42 28.44 10.23
C TYR A 115 -19.82 29.30 11.35
N ASP A 116 -20.62 30.20 11.92
CA ASP A 116 -20.18 31.08 12.99
C ASP A 116 -19.84 30.28 14.27
N GLY A 117 -18.67 30.53 14.85
CA GLY A 117 -18.14 29.79 16.00
C GLY A 117 -17.39 28.50 15.64
N ILE A 118 -17.05 28.27 14.36
CA ILE A 118 -16.25 27.11 13.94
C ILE A 118 -14.84 27.14 14.57
N PRO A 119 -14.30 26.01 15.08
CA PRO A 119 -12.92 25.94 15.55
C PRO A 119 -11.92 26.23 14.43
N MET A 120 -10.82 26.95 14.72
CA MET A 120 -9.84 27.32 13.69
C MET A 120 -9.20 26.12 12.99
N GLU A 121 -9.02 25.00 13.70
CA GLU A 121 -8.56 23.74 13.11
C GLU A 121 -9.53 23.20 12.04
N GLU A 122 -10.84 23.36 12.26
CA GLU A 122 -11.87 22.94 11.30
C GLU A 122 -11.95 23.90 10.11
N VAL A 123 -11.58 25.18 10.26
CA VAL A 123 -11.42 26.12 9.12
C VAL A 123 -10.32 25.62 8.18
N HIS A 124 -9.17 25.23 8.71
CA HIS A 124 -8.07 24.69 7.91
C HIS A 124 -8.46 23.37 7.23
N LYS A 125 -9.12 22.44 7.94
CA LYS A 125 -9.63 21.20 7.35
C LYS A 125 -10.66 21.46 6.25
N ALA A 126 -11.56 22.43 6.43
CA ALA A 126 -12.53 22.83 5.42
C ALA A 126 -11.82 23.30 4.13
N SER A 127 -10.74 24.08 4.23
CA SER A 127 -9.96 24.51 3.06
C SER A 127 -9.30 23.35 2.31
N VAL A 128 -8.75 22.37 3.03
CA VAL A 128 -8.17 21.15 2.46
C VAL A 128 -9.26 20.33 1.75
N LEU A 129 -10.42 20.14 2.38
CA LEU A 129 -11.54 19.40 1.78
C LEU A 129 -12.10 20.12 0.55
N ALA A 130 -12.25 21.44 0.60
CA ALA A 130 -12.68 22.26 -0.54
C ALA A 130 -11.74 22.07 -1.73
N ALA A 131 -10.42 22.22 -1.52
CA ALA A 131 -9.42 22.00 -2.57
C ALA A 131 -9.42 20.57 -3.12
N ARG A 132 -9.60 19.57 -2.24
CA ARG A 132 -9.64 18.16 -2.63
C ARG A 132 -10.76 17.86 -3.63
N THR A 133 -11.94 18.47 -3.49
CA THR A 133 -13.06 18.24 -4.42
C THR A 133 -12.77 18.74 -5.84
N LEU A 134 -11.81 19.66 -6.01
CA LEU A 134 -11.44 20.21 -7.30
C LEU A 134 -10.43 19.33 -8.06
N ILE A 135 -9.81 18.35 -7.39
CA ILE A 135 -8.86 17.41 -8.02
C ILE A 135 -9.51 16.64 -9.17
N GLU A 136 -10.80 16.31 -9.06
CA GLU A 136 -11.56 15.64 -10.12
C GLU A 136 -11.69 16.50 -11.38
N LYS A 137 -11.69 17.84 -11.23
CA LYS A 137 -11.80 18.78 -12.35
C LYS A 137 -10.44 19.10 -12.97
N GLU A 138 -9.43 19.30 -12.13
CA GLU A 138 -8.06 19.62 -12.55
C GLU A 138 -7.07 18.96 -11.58
N PRO A 139 -6.29 17.95 -12.02
CA PRO A 139 -5.35 17.22 -11.16
C PRO A 139 -4.34 18.10 -10.42
N GLY A 140 -3.97 19.26 -10.99
CA GLY A 140 -3.07 20.23 -10.36
C GLY A 140 -3.50 20.69 -8.96
N TYR A 141 -4.81 20.66 -8.65
CA TYR A 141 -5.31 20.95 -7.30
C TYR A 141 -4.80 19.97 -6.23
N THR A 142 -4.24 18.80 -6.61
CA THR A 142 -3.63 17.87 -5.64
C THR A 142 -2.46 18.52 -4.90
N PHE A 143 -1.66 19.34 -5.59
CA PHE A 143 -0.52 20.04 -5.00
C PHE A 143 -0.98 21.21 -4.12
N ALA A 144 -2.01 21.96 -4.55
CA ALA A 144 -2.61 22.99 -3.72
C ALA A 144 -3.18 22.38 -2.42
N THR A 145 -3.89 21.27 -2.53
CA THR A 145 -4.44 20.51 -1.40
C THR A 145 -3.32 20.03 -0.46
N ALA A 146 -2.22 19.51 -1.00
CA ALA A 146 -1.05 19.10 -0.22
C ALA A 146 -0.40 20.28 0.52
N ARG A 147 -0.28 21.45 -0.12
CA ARG A 147 0.31 22.66 0.50
C ARG A 147 -0.57 23.21 1.63
N LEU A 148 -1.90 23.16 1.47
CA LEU A 148 -2.85 23.49 2.53
C LEU A 148 -2.74 22.52 3.72
N LEU A 149 -2.60 21.23 3.45
CA LEU A 149 -2.34 20.22 4.49
C LEU A 149 -0.98 20.47 5.18
N MET A 150 0.06 20.79 4.41
CA MET A 150 1.40 21.08 4.92
C MET A 150 1.40 22.25 5.91
N TYR A 151 0.57 23.27 5.66
CA TYR A 151 0.39 24.36 6.61
C TYR A 151 -0.12 23.88 7.97
N SER A 152 -1.12 22.99 7.97
CA SER A 152 -1.67 22.40 9.19
C SER A 152 -0.62 21.57 9.94
N ILE A 153 0.15 20.76 9.21
CA ILE A 153 1.26 19.95 9.76
C ILE A 153 2.33 20.85 10.37
N THR A 154 2.71 21.91 9.66
CA THR A 154 3.73 22.86 10.10
C THR A 154 3.30 23.55 11.40
N LYS A 155 2.04 24.01 11.47
CA LYS A 155 1.47 24.61 12.67
C LYS A 155 1.46 23.65 13.86
N GLU A 156 1.10 22.39 13.63
CA GLU A 156 1.09 21.35 14.67
C GLU A 156 2.51 21.07 15.22
N VAL A 157 3.50 20.97 14.34
CA VAL A 157 4.88 20.60 14.71
C VAL A 157 5.64 21.78 15.32
N LEU A 158 5.51 22.98 14.75
CA LEU A 158 6.20 24.19 15.21
C LEU A 158 5.47 24.89 16.37
N GLY A 159 4.17 24.63 16.54
CA GLY A 159 3.31 25.31 17.52
C GLY A 159 2.87 26.72 17.10
N HIS A 160 3.29 27.19 15.93
CA HIS A 160 2.91 28.48 15.38
C HIS A 160 2.82 28.41 13.85
N GLU A 161 2.16 29.39 13.24
CA GLU A 161 2.04 29.49 11.80
C GLU A 161 3.39 29.90 11.18
N ALA A 162 3.74 29.30 10.04
CA ALA A 162 4.92 29.65 9.26
C ALA A 162 4.60 29.62 7.77
N THR A 163 5.11 30.59 7.03
CA THR A 163 5.02 30.63 5.58
C THR A 163 6.09 29.74 4.95
N HIS A 164 5.88 29.31 3.71
CA HIS A 164 6.88 28.50 3.01
C HIS A 164 8.25 29.22 2.87
N ALA A 165 8.26 30.54 2.72
CA ALA A 165 9.50 31.32 2.66
C ALA A 165 10.31 31.24 3.97
N GLU A 166 9.65 31.07 5.12
CA GLU A 166 10.28 30.98 6.44
C GLU A 166 10.76 29.55 6.75
N MET A 167 10.27 28.54 6.03
CA MET A 167 10.54 27.13 6.33
C MET A 167 12.01 26.77 6.27
N ALA A 168 12.81 27.41 5.41
CA ALA A 168 14.27 27.20 5.39
C ALA A 168 14.92 27.51 6.75
N GLY A 169 14.55 28.63 7.35
CA GLY A 169 15.02 28.99 8.69
C GLY A 169 14.46 28.08 9.77
N HIS A 170 13.21 27.67 9.66
CA HIS A 170 12.59 26.77 10.65
C HIS A 170 13.22 25.38 10.64
N TYR A 171 13.37 24.73 9.49
CA TYR A 171 14.05 23.44 9.38
C TYR A 171 15.45 23.50 10.00
N GLN A 172 16.23 24.54 9.69
CA GLN A 172 17.58 24.68 10.25
C GLN A 172 17.60 24.82 11.77
N ARG A 173 16.64 25.56 12.35
CA ARG A 173 16.57 25.80 13.80
C ARG A 173 15.99 24.62 14.58
N THR A 174 14.98 23.95 14.03
CA THR A 174 14.20 22.95 14.80
C THR A 174 14.66 21.52 14.58
N PHE A 175 15.49 21.24 13.56
CA PHE A 175 15.92 19.87 13.26
C PHE A 175 16.62 19.18 14.44
N ALA A 176 17.52 19.88 15.12
CA ALA A 176 18.23 19.32 16.28
C ALA A 176 17.27 19.06 17.46
N ASP A 177 16.31 19.95 17.70
CA ASP A 177 15.33 19.80 18.78
C ASP A 177 14.33 18.69 18.50
N PHE A 178 13.95 18.48 17.24
CA PHE A 178 13.19 17.31 16.79
C PHE A 178 13.90 16.01 17.18
N LEU A 179 15.20 15.87 16.86
CA LEU A 179 15.96 14.67 17.19
C LEU A 179 16.06 14.46 18.69
N LYS A 180 16.37 15.52 19.46
CA LYS A 180 16.41 15.45 20.94
C LYS A 180 15.07 14.99 21.51
N LYS A 181 13.96 15.61 21.08
CA LYS A 181 12.61 15.25 21.52
C LYS A 181 12.29 13.80 21.17
N GLY A 182 12.71 13.31 19.99
CA GLY A 182 12.54 11.92 19.59
C GLY A 182 13.34 10.95 20.47
N VAL A 183 14.58 11.28 20.84
CA VAL A 183 15.41 10.47 21.76
C VAL A 183 14.86 10.49 23.18
N GLU A 184 14.45 11.65 23.69
CA GLU A 184 13.85 11.81 25.04
C GLU A 184 12.54 11.03 25.23
N ASN A 185 11.84 10.71 24.14
CA ASN A 185 10.61 9.93 24.16
C ASN A 185 10.82 8.47 23.69
N ASP A 186 12.07 7.97 23.67
CA ASP A 186 12.45 6.61 23.26
C ASP A 186 12.02 6.22 21.83
N LEU A 187 11.77 7.21 20.97
CA LEU A 187 11.38 7.00 19.57
C LEU A 187 12.60 6.84 18.66
N LEU A 188 13.70 7.53 18.99
CA LEU A 188 14.92 7.60 18.18
C LEU A 188 16.13 7.01 18.90
N ASP A 189 17.07 6.48 18.11
CA ASP A 189 18.37 6.03 18.61
C ASP A 189 19.23 7.24 18.99
N ALA A 190 19.75 7.25 20.21
CA ALA A 190 20.59 8.34 20.73
C ALA A 190 21.86 8.58 19.89
N ARG A 191 22.33 7.59 19.13
CA ARG A 191 23.47 7.73 18.20
C ARG A 191 23.20 8.75 17.09
N LEU A 192 21.94 9.04 16.76
CA LEU A 192 21.60 10.11 15.80
C LEU A 192 22.08 11.49 16.26
N LEU A 193 22.20 11.73 17.57
CA LEU A 193 22.70 12.98 18.13
C LEU A 193 24.23 13.14 18.01
N GLN A 194 24.94 12.09 17.56
CA GLN A 194 26.40 12.13 17.36
C GLN A 194 26.80 12.66 15.98
N PHE A 195 25.85 12.84 15.06
CA PHE A 195 26.10 13.48 13.77
C PHE A 195 26.36 14.98 13.93
N ASP A 196 27.02 15.59 12.95
CA ASP A 196 27.07 17.06 12.80
C ASP A 196 25.69 17.60 12.37
N LEU A 197 24.81 17.81 13.36
CA LEU A 197 23.43 18.27 13.13
C LEU A 197 23.37 19.64 12.43
N PRO A 198 24.21 20.65 12.76
CA PRO A 198 24.27 21.90 12.00
C PRO A 198 24.56 21.69 10.50
N ARG A 199 25.49 20.80 10.16
CA ARG A 199 25.81 20.48 8.76
C ARG A 199 24.63 19.82 8.05
N LEU A 200 23.97 18.85 8.70
CA LEU A 200 22.80 18.16 8.12
C LEU A 200 21.59 19.09 7.99
N ALA A 201 21.33 19.93 8.99
CA ALA A 201 20.25 20.89 8.97
C ALA A 201 20.39 21.90 7.81
N LYS A 202 21.63 22.29 7.47
CA LYS A 202 21.92 23.14 6.31
C LYS A 202 21.68 22.43 4.96
N ALA A 203 21.74 21.10 4.92
CA ALA A 203 21.51 20.31 3.71
C ALA A 203 20.01 20.10 3.40
N LEU A 204 19.11 20.35 4.37
CA LEU A 204 17.67 20.25 4.15
C LEU A 204 17.20 21.22 3.07
N LYS A 205 16.31 20.75 2.20
CA LYS A 205 15.74 21.46 1.05
C LYS A 205 14.22 21.62 1.22
N PRO A 206 13.74 22.65 1.94
CA PRO A 206 12.33 22.90 2.18
C PRO A 206 11.50 23.03 0.90
N GLU A 207 12.10 23.50 -0.19
CA GLU A 207 11.45 23.61 -1.50
C GLU A 207 10.92 22.26 -2.02
N ARG A 208 11.44 21.14 -1.48
CA ARG A 208 10.99 19.80 -1.82
C ARG A 208 9.63 19.43 -1.20
N ASP A 209 9.16 20.16 -0.20
CA ASP A 209 7.82 20.00 0.37
C ASP A 209 6.73 20.28 -0.68
N PHE A 210 7.01 21.14 -1.67
CA PHE A 210 6.11 21.44 -2.78
C PHE A 210 5.96 20.30 -3.80
N GLN A 211 6.79 19.25 -3.72
CA GLN A 211 6.70 18.10 -4.63
C GLN A 211 5.59 17.12 -4.27
N PHE A 212 5.06 17.20 -3.05
CA PHE A 212 4.04 16.27 -2.59
C PHE A 212 2.69 16.52 -3.27
N ASP A 213 2.10 15.45 -3.76
CA ASP A 213 0.66 15.41 -3.98
C ASP A 213 -0.06 15.18 -2.64
N TYR A 214 -1.38 15.36 -2.64
CA TYR A 214 -2.16 15.26 -1.40
C TYR A 214 -2.09 13.86 -0.79
N LEU A 215 -2.23 12.81 -1.61
CA LEU A 215 -2.23 11.44 -1.13
C LEU A 215 -0.89 11.03 -0.52
N GLY A 216 0.21 11.44 -1.13
CA GLY A 216 1.57 11.19 -0.64
C GLY A 216 1.80 11.83 0.72
N LEU A 217 1.49 13.12 0.87
CA LEU A 217 1.65 13.82 2.15
C LEU A 217 0.73 13.27 3.24
N GLN A 218 -0.56 13.05 2.91
CA GLN A 218 -1.53 12.48 3.84
C GLN A 218 -1.07 11.11 4.33
N THR A 219 -0.53 10.28 3.43
CA THR A 219 0.01 8.97 3.79
C THR A 219 1.16 9.06 4.79
N LEU A 220 2.09 10.00 4.58
CA LEU A 220 3.20 10.23 5.51
C LEU A 220 2.70 10.73 6.86
N TYR A 221 1.80 11.71 6.88
CA TYR A 221 1.24 12.28 8.10
C TYR A 221 0.46 11.25 8.96
N ASP A 222 -0.37 10.44 8.31
CA ASP A 222 -1.22 9.48 9.00
C ASP A 222 -0.44 8.33 9.62
N ARG A 223 0.66 7.92 8.97
CA ARG A 223 1.31 6.65 9.29
C ARG A 223 2.80 6.77 9.60
N TYR A 224 3.56 7.60 8.89
CA TYR A 224 5.03 7.57 8.93
C TYR A 224 5.66 8.61 9.86
N PHE A 225 5.08 9.80 9.96
CA PHE A 225 5.63 10.85 10.81
C PHE A 225 5.56 10.48 12.29
N LEU A 226 6.68 10.67 12.99
CA LEU A 226 6.75 10.42 14.42
C LEU A 226 5.82 11.36 15.19
N HIS A 227 5.20 10.82 16.24
CA HIS A 227 4.28 11.56 17.08
C HIS A 227 4.43 11.22 18.56
N VAL A 228 4.20 12.20 19.42
CA VAL A 228 4.13 12.05 20.88
C VAL A 228 2.71 12.35 21.31
N ARG A 229 2.04 11.40 21.96
CA ARG A 229 0.63 11.54 22.40
C ARG A 229 -0.31 12.03 21.28
N LYS A 230 -0.15 11.47 20.08
CA LYS A 230 -0.87 11.79 18.82
C LYS A 230 -0.50 13.13 18.15
N GLN A 231 0.33 13.98 18.78
CA GLN A 231 0.85 15.19 18.15
C GLN A 231 2.12 14.88 17.36
N ARG A 232 2.16 15.26 16.08
CA ARG A 232 3.32 15.05 15.22
C ARG A 232 4.46 15.93 15.68
N ILE A 233 5.67 15.38 15.61
CA ILE A 233 6.91 16.07 15.97
C ILE A 233 7.87 16.18 14.79
N GLU A 234 7.48 15.64 13.63
CA GLU A 234 8.33 15.44 12.47
C GLU A 234 7.75 16.12 11.24
N LEU A 235 8.60 16.86 10.53
CA LEU A 235 8.31 17.49 9.25
C LEU A 235 8.86 16.63 8.09
N PRO A 236 8.34 16.76 6.86
CA PRO A 236 8.72 15.89 5.75
C PRO A 236 10.22 15.85 5.42
N GLN A 237 10.92 16.99 5.40
CA GLN A 237 12.37 16.97 5.13
C GLN A 237 13.16 16.37 6.30
N SER A 238 12.73 16.62 7.54
CA SER A 238 13.30 15.99 8.74
C SER A 238 13.09 14.48 8.73
N PHE A 239 11.94 14.01 8.23
CA PHE A 239 11.64 12.59 8.03
C PHE A 239 12.62 11.92 7.07
N PHE A 240 12.84 12.49 5.88
CA PHE A 240 13.81 11.91 4.94
C PHE A 240 15.24 11.96 5.48
N MET A 241 15.62 13.05 6.16
CA MET A 241 16.94 13.15 6.78
C MET A 241 17.12 12.14 7.91
N ARG A 242 16.11 11.91 8.76
CA ARG A 242 16.15 10.85 9.78
C ARG A 242 16.40 9.49 9.14
N VAL A 243 15.66 9.15 8.08
CA VAL A 243 15.84 7.87 7.39
C VAL A 243 17.26 7.75 6.84
N ALA A 244 17.78 8.81 6.23
CA ALA A 244 19.13 8.86 5.68
C ALA A 244 20.22 8.74 6.76
N MET A 245 20.07 9.43 7.90
CA MET A 245 20.96 9.31 9.05
C MET A 245 20.94 7.91 9.62
N GLY A 246 19.75 7.32 9.80
CA GLY A 246 19.60 5.97 10.31
C GLY A 246 20.30 4.93 9.43
N LEU A 247 20.27 5.09 8.10
CA LEU A 247 20.96 4.22 7.13
C LEU A 247 22.47 4.46 7.02
N SER A 248 22.98 5.56 7.56
CA SER A 248 24.40 5.93 7.52
C SER A 248 25.09 5.85 8.88
N LEU A 249 24.42 5.30 9.90
CA LEU A 249 24.96 5.16 11.27
C LEU A 249 26.32 4.46 11.33
N ASN A 250 26.54 3.45 10.48
CA ASN A 250 27.76 2.66 10.45
C ASN A 250 28.74 3.10 9.34
N GLU A 251 28.43 4.16 8.60
CA GLU A 251 29.32 4.70 7.57
C GLU A 251 30.55 5.37 8.18
N VAL A 252 31.67 5.35 7.46
CA VAL A 252 32.89 6.07 7.86
C VAL A 252 32.67 7.58 7.77
N ASN A 253 32.16 8.06 6.63
CA ASN A 253 31.81 9.46 6.40
C ASN A 253 30.30 9.64 6.56
N ARG A 254 29.81 9.56 7.81
CA ARG A 254 28.38 9.52 8.13
C ARG A 254 27.60 10.69 7.53
N GLU A 255 28.07 11.92 7.69
CA GLU A 255 27.37 13.12 7.22
C GLU A 255 27.28 13.17 5.69
N GLU A 256 28.36 12.83 5.00
CA GLU A 256 28.39 12.83 3.54
C GLU A 256 27.40 11.83 2.97
N ARG A 257 27.37 10.61 3.54
CA ARG A 257 26.41 9.56 3.15
C ARG A 257 24.98 9.90 3.53
N ALA A 258 24.75 10.47 4.72
CA ALA A 258 23.43 10.95 5.11
C ALA A 258 22.89 12.00 4.12
N ILE A 259 23.72 12.96 3.71
CA ILE A 259 23.32 13.97 2.72
C ILE A 259 23.05 13.30 1.36
N GLU A 260 23.91 12.40 0.90
CA GLU A 260 23.70 11.65 -0.35
C GLU A 260 22.38 10.87 -0.35
N PHE A 261 22.08 10.14 0.73
CA PHE A 261 20.86 9.36 0.86
C PHE A 261 19.63 10.27 0.98
N TYR A 262 19.72 11.36 1.73
CA TYR A 262 18.66 12.37 1.84
C TYR A 262 18.32 12.96 0.48
N GLU A 263 19.34 13.29 -0.33
CA GLU A 263 19.16 13.88 -1.65
C GLU A 263 18.32 12.99 -2.56
N VAL A 264 18.60 11.69 -2.58
CA VAL A 264 17.92 10.68 -3.39
C VAL A 264 16.49 10.39 -2.89
N LEU A 265 16.30 10.35 -1.57
CA LEU A 265 14.98 10.11 -0.96
C LEU A 265 14.04 11.30 -1.14
N SER A 266 14.48 12.51 -0.81
CA SER A 266 13.63 13.71 -0.81
C SER A 266 13.39 14.28 -2.21
N SER A 267 14.18 13.92 -3.22
CA SER A 267 13.89 14.19 -4.64
C SER A 267 12.87 13.20 -5.25
N PHE A 268 12.52 12.14 -4.50
CA PHE A 268 11.73 10.99 -4.95
C PHE A 268 12.39 10.21 -6.10
N ASP A 269 13.72 10.29 -6.27
CA ASP A 269 14.43 9.51 -7.30
C ASP A 269 14.42 8.02 -6.94
N PHE A 270 14.56 7.70 -5.66
CA PHE A 270 14.37 6.36 -5.11
C PHE A 270 13.65 6.46 -3.77
N MET A 271 12.87 5.42 -3.45
CA MET A 271 12.18 5.31 -2.18
C MET A 271 12.52 3.97 -1.53
N SER A 272 13.01 4.02 -0.30
CA SER A 272 13.20 2.82 0.51
C SER A 272 11.86 2.14 0.80
N SER A 273 11.90 0.85 1.11
CA SER A 273 10.69 0.13 1.50
C SER A 273 10.03 0.72 2.76
N THR A 274 8.73 0.43 2.90
CA THR A 274 7.93 0.79 4.08
C THR A 274 8.65 0.55 5.42
N PRO A 275 9.13 -0.65 5.77
CA PRO A 275 9.80 -0.90 7.04
C PRO A 275 11.04 -0.02 7.26
N THR A 276 11.84 0.22 6.22
CA THR A 276 12.99 1.11 6.29
C THR A 276 12.57 2.55 6.60
N LEU A 277 11.56 3.07 5.91
CA LEU A 277 11.03 4.43 6.15
C LEU A 277 10.46 4.61 7.56
N PHE A 278 9.77 3.58 8.06
CA PHE A 278 9.18 3.58 9.41
C PHE A 278 10.23 3.55 10.52
N ASN A 279 11.22 2.66 10.38
CA ASN A 279 12.04 2.24 11.51
C ASN A 279 13.49 2.75 11.45
N SER A 280 13.93 3.31 10.32
CA SER A 280 15.28 3.88 10.23
C SER A 280 15.46 5.04 11.22
N GLY A 281 16.56 4.98 11.98
CA GLY A 281 16.88 5.93 13.04
C GLY A 281 16.14 5.71 14.37
N THR A 282 15.29 4.69 14.48
CA THR A 282 14.57 4.35 15.73
C THR A 282 15.38 3.41 16.62
N THR A 283 14.95 3.19 17.87
CA THR A 283 15.68 2.38 18.86
C THR A 283 15.77 0.88 18.51
N ARG A 284 14.87 0.37 17.67
CA ARG A 284 14.86 -1.02 17.18
C ARG A 284 14.55 -1.04 15.68
N PRO A 285 15.55 -0.79 14.83
CA PRO A 285 15.33 -0.59 13.40
C PRO A 285 15.06 -1.94 12.71
N GLN A 286 13.81 -2.41 12.69
CA GLN A 286 13.37 -3.49 11.81
C GLN A 286 13.21 -2.93 10.39
N LEU A 287 14.30 -2.83 9.65
CA LEU A 287 14.37 -2.20 8.34
C LEU A 287 13.86 -3.10 7.22
N SER A 288 13.86 -4.41 7.45
CA SER A 288 13.40 -5.43 6.50
C SER A 288 12.21 -6.19 7.09
N SER A 289 11.17 -6.37 6.28
CA SER A 289 9.91 -6.96 6.75
C SER A 289 9.36 -7.99 5.79
N CYS A 290 10.21 -8.69 5.05
CA CYS A 290 9.79 -9.81 4.23
C CYS A 290 10.78 -10.96 4.39
N TYR A 291 10.25 -12.15 4.64
CA TYR A 291 11.04 -13.33 5.01
C TYR A 291 10.56 -14.57 4.27
N LEU A 292 11.49 -15.49 4.00
CA LEU A 292 11.20 -16.80 3.43
C LEU A 292 11.75 -17.89 4.33
N THR A 293 10.95 -18.94 4.55
CA THR A 293 11.32 -20.10 5.36
C THR A 293 10.99 -21.40 4.63
N THR A 294 11.69 -22.49 4.98
CA THR A 294 11.30 -23.87 4.64
C THR A 294 10.97 -24.60 5.93
N VAL A 295 9.87 -25.36 5.94
CA VAL A 295 9.38 -26.06 7.13
C VAL A 295 9.86 -27.52 7.09
N PRO A 296 10.58 -28.01 8.12
CA PRO A 296 11.03 -29.40 8.18
C PRO A 296 9.89 -30.39 8.50
N ASP A 297 10.08 -31.68 8.20
CA ASP A 297 9.09 -32.75 8.40
C ASP A 297 9.21 -33.45 9.76
N ASP A 298 9.26 -32.66 10.83
CA ASP A 298 9.21 -33.13 12.21
C ASP A 298 8.41 -32.17 13.09
N LEU A 299 7.77 -32.68 14.15
CA LEU A 299 6.80 -31.89 14.91
C LEU A 299 7.45 -30.69 15.62
N ASP A 300 8.64 -30.89 16.18
CA ASP A 300 9.37 -29.83 16.89
C ASP A 300 9.76 -28.72 15.91
N GLY A 301 10.28 -29.10 14.74
CA GLY A 301 10.61 -28.18 13.66
C GLY A 301 9.40 -27.43 13.10
N ILE A 302 8.26 -28.10 12.90
CA ILE A 302 7.00 -27.45 12.46
C ILE A 302 6.57 -26.37 13.45
N TYR A 303 6.55 -26.67 14.76
CA TYR A 303 6.14 -25.71 15.77
C TYR A 303 7.18 -24.61 16.02
N GLU A 304 8.48 -24.90 15.85
CA GLU A 304 9.51 -23.86 15.87
C GLU A 304 9.34 -22.91 14.66
N SER A 305 9.03 -23.41 13.46
CA SER A 305 8.70 -22.55 12.31
C SER A 305 7.46 -21.68 12.55
N ILE A 306 6.42 -22.19 13.22
CA ILE A 306 5.24 -21.39 13.60
C ILE A 306 5.61 -20.30 14.61
N LYS A 307 6.48 -20.61 15.58
CA LYS A 307 7.02 -19.63 16.53
C LYS A 307 7.87 -18.57 15.83
N GLU A 308 8.75 -18.96 14.91
CA GLU A 308 9.55 -18.04 14.09
C GLU A 308 8.63 -17.12 13.27
N ASN A 309 7.60 -17.66 12.61
CA ASN A 309 6.57 -16.87 11.91
C ASN A 309 5.92 -15.81 12.82
N ALA A 310 5.54 -16.19 14.04
CA ALA A 310 4.97 -15.24 15.01
C ALA A 310 5.97 -14.13 15.38
N LEU A 311 7.24 -14.47 15.61
CA LEU A 311 8.28 -13.48 15.95
C LEU A 311 8.56 -12.52 14.79
N LEU A 312 8.61 -13.03 13.56
CA LEU A 312 8.81 -12.22 12.35
C LEU A 312 7.60 -11.34 12.03
N SER A 313 6.37 -11.84 12.22
CA SER A 313 5.15 -11.07 12.03
C SER A 313 4.97 -9.96 13.08
N LYS A 314 5.48 -10.13 14.30
CA LYS A 314 5.37 -9.14 15.40
C LYS A 314 5.76 -7.71 14.98
N PHE A 315 6.75 -7.59 14.10
CA PHE A 315 7.26 -6.31 13.59
C PHE A 315 6.86 -6.04 12.14
N ALA A 316 5.66 -6.48 11.75
CA ALA A 316 5.08 -6.29 10.43
C ALA A 316 5.77 -7.04 9.27
N GLY A 317 6.40 -8.17 9.58
CA GLY A 317 6.94 -9.09 8.57
C GLY A 317 5.84 -9.74 7.72
N GLY A 318 5.99 -9.71 6.39
CA GLY A 318 5.29 -10.59 5.46
C GLY A 318 6.09 -11.88 5.24
N LEU A 319 5.40 -13.01 5.16
CA LEU A 319 6.03 -14.34 5.19
C LEU A 319 5.72 -15.15 3.94
N GLY A 320 6.75 -15.77 3.35
CA GLY A 320 6.62 -16.90 2.43
C GLY A 320 7.09 -18.17 3.13
N ASN A 321 6.24 -19.18 3.22
CA ASN A 321 6.60 -20.46 3.83
C ASN A 321 6.53 -21.57 2.78
N ASP A 322 7.64 -22.26 2.55
CA ASP A 322 7.63 -23.55 1.89
C ASP A 322 7.18 -24.65 2.86
N TRP A 323 6.14 -25.40 2.48
CA TRP A 323 5.58 -26.52 3.24
C TRP A 323 5.77 -27.87 2.54
N THR A 324 6.50 -27.91 1.42
CA THR A 324 6.58 -29.09 0.55
C THR A 324 7.23 -30.27 1.22
N ARG A 325 8.15 -30.08 2.18
CA ARG A 325 8.83 -31.19 2.87
C ARG A 325 7.91 -31.95 3.83
N VAL A 326 6.87 -31.32 4.37
CA VAL A 326 6.00 -31.90 5.39
C VAL A 326 5.18 -33.04 4.78
N ARG A 327 5.18 -34.22 5.42
CA ARG A 327 4.55 -35.42 4.89
C ARG A 327 3.03 -35.29 4.73
N ALA A 328 2.53 -35.90 3.65
CA ALA A 328 1.12 -35.81 3.27
C ALA A 328 0.20 -36.76 4.06
N LEU A 329 -1.12 -36.63 3.85
CA LEU A 329 -2.16 -37.49 4.42
C LEU A 329 -1.89 -38.99 4.14
N GLY A 330 -2.08 -39.84 5.17
CA GLY A 330 -1.89 -41.29 5.07
C GLY A 330 -0.42 -41.74 5.15
N SER A 331 0.53 -40.81 5.33
CA SER A 331 1.95 -41.15 5.53
C SER A 331 2.18 -41.71 6.93
N HIS A 332 2.97 -42.77 7.03
CA HIS A 332 3.30 -43.39 8.31
C HIS A 332 4.14 -42.45 9.21
N ILE A 333 3.78 -42.37 10.50
CA ILE A 333 4.52 -41.61 11.50
C ILE A 333 5.34 -42.59 12.36
N LYS A 334 6.67 -42.58 12.13
CA LYS A 334 7.62 -43.34 12.96
C LYS A 334 7.57 -42.81 14.40
N GLY A 335 7.34 -43.70 15.37
CA GLY A 335 7.28 -43.38 16.80
C GLY A 335 5.87 -43.46 17.38
N THR A 336 4.89 -42.79 16.78
CA THR A 336 3.48 -42.84 17.23
C THR A 336 2.70 -44.02 16.62
N ASN A 337 3.26 -44.66 15.59
CA ASN A 337 2.66 -45.79 14.87
C ASN A 337 1.25 -45.46 14.31
N GLY A 338 1.05 -44.19 13.92
CA GLY A 338 -0.17 -43.69 13.30
C GLY A 338 0.06 -43.11 11.91
N GLU A 339 -0.98 -42.52 11.33
CA GLU A 339 -0.96 -41.91 9.99
C GLU A 339 -1.09 -40.38 10.08
N SER A 340 -0.28 -39.67 9.29
CA SER A 340 -0.35 -38.21 9.15
C SER A 340 -1.71 -37.78 8.60
N GLN A 341 -2.19 -36.63 9.08
CA GLN A 341 -3.38 -35.95 8.56
C GLN A 341 -3.03 -34.93 7.45
N GLY A 342 -1.79 -34.93 6.99
CA GLY A 342 -1.29 -34.04 5.95
C GLY A 342 -0.99 -32.63 6.45
N VAL A 343 -0.73 -31.73 5.52
CA VAL A 343 -0.31 -30.34 5.82
C VAL A 343 -1.45 -29.47 6.33
N VAL A 344 -2.69 -29.74 5.90
CA VAL A 344 -3.85 -28.84 6.10
C VAL A 344 -4.12 -28.48 7.58
N PRO A 345 -4.09 -29.42 8.55
CA PRO A 345 -4.29 -29.07 9.96
C PRO A 345 -3.21 -28.11 10.50
N PHE A 346 -1.95 -28.28 10.10
CA PHE A 346 -0.88 -27.36 10.50
C PHE A 346 -1.06 -25.99 9.84
N LEU A 347 -1.49 -25.95 8.58
CA LEU A 347 -1.82 -24.70 7.89
C LEU A 347 -2.97 -23.94 8.55
N LYS A 348 -3.92 -24.62 9.21
CA LYS A 348 -4.94 -23.96 10.06
C LYS A 348 -4.30 -23.27 11.27
N VAL A 349 -3.28 -23.86 11.88
CA VAL A 349 -2.53 -23.21 12.97
C VAL A 349 -1.78 -21.98 12.46
N VAL A 350 -1.18 -22.04 11.26
CA VAL A 350 -0.53 -20.89 10.61
C VAL A 350 -1.55 -19.77 10.35
N ASN A 351 -2.72 -20.12 9.81
CA ASN A 351 -3.83 -19.17 9.59
C ASN A 351 -4.17 -18.40 10.87
N ASP A 352 -4.42 -19.12 11.96
CA ASP A 352 -4.85 -18.50 13.21
C ASP A 352 -3.71 -17.74 13.90
N THR A 353 -2.46 -18.15 13.67
CA THR A 353 -1.27 -17.40 14.10
C THR A 353 -1.17 -16.06 13.37
N ALA A 354 -1.43 -16.02 12.06
CA ALA A 354 -1.44 -14.78 11.29
C ALA A 354 -2.51 -13.79 11.80
N VAL A 355 -3.68 -14.30 12.18
CA VAL A 355 -4.75 -13.52 12.80
C VAL A 355 -4.38 -13.05 14.20
N ALA A 356 -3.71 -13.88 15.00
CA ALA A 356 -3.32 -13.52 16.37
C ALA A 356 -2.21 -12.44 16.39
N VAL A 357 -1.23 -12.54 15.49
CA VAL A 357 -0.02 -11.70 15.49
C VAL A 357 -0.10 -10.62 14.40
N ASN A 358 -1.18 -9.83 14.42
CA ASN A 358 -1.54 -8.74 13.48
C ASN A 358 -0.52 -7.59 13.40
N GLN A 359 0.72 -7.84 12.99
CA GLN A 359 1.75 -6.85 12.68
C GLN A 359 1.86 -5.69 13.68
N GLY A 360 1.81 -6.01 14.99
CA GLY A 360 1.86 -5.02 16.07
C GLY A 360 0.66 -4.07 16.14
N GLY A 361 -0.51 -4.51 15.65
CA GLY A 361 -1.76 -3.74 15.60
C GLY A 361 -1.83 -2.71 14.47
N LYS A 362 -0.80 -2.60 13.62
CA LYS A 362 -0.74 -1.60 12.54
C LYS A 362 -1.39 -2.08 11.24
N ARG A 363 -1.33 -3.39 10.94
CA ARG A 363 -1.86 -4.04 9.72
C ARG A 363 -2.25 -5.50 10.02
N LYS A 364 -3.08 -6.12 9.18
CA LYS A 364 -3.38 -7.55 9.28
C LYS A 364 -2.11 -8.38 9.00
N GLY A 365 -1.89 -9.45 9.76
CA GLY A 365 -0.85 -10.43 9.46
C GLY A 365 -1.08 -11.06 8.09
N ALA A 366 -0.01 -11.31 7.34
CA ALA A 366 -0.10 -11.90 6.01
C ALA A 366 1.04 -12.90 5.78
N VAL A 367 0.67 -14.11 5.37
CA VAL A 367 1.58 -15.21 5.08
C VAL A 367 1.10 -15.91 3.82
N CYS A 368 2.03 -16.31 2.95
CA CYS A 368 1.78 -17.14 1.79
C CYS A 368 2.47 -18.49 1.97
N THR A 369 1.71 -19.56 1.84
CA THR A 369 2.23 -20.93 1.87
C THR A 369 2.42 -21.45 0.45
N TYR A 370 3.56 -22.10 0.22
CA TYR A 370 3.92 -22.73 -1.04
C TYR A 370 3.88 -24.26 -0.92
N LEU A 371 3.40 -24.91 -1.99
CA LEU A 371 3.38 -26.37 -2.09
C LEU A 371 3.70 -26.81 -3.52
N GLU A 372 4.59 -27.79 -3.68
CA GLU A 372 4.89 -28.36 -5.00
C GLU A 372 3.74 -29.18 -5.59
N THR A 373 3.62 -29.15 -6.92
CA THR A 373 2.47 -29.72 -7.64
C THR A 373 2.37 -31.25 -7.58
N TRP A 374 3.45 -31.96 -7.23
CA TRP A 374 3.43 -33.42 -7.01
C TRP A 374 3.09 -33.81 -5.57
N HIS A 375 2.91 -32.85 -4.66
CA HIS A 375 2.58 -33.17 -3.28
C HIS A 375 1.21 -33.86 -3.18
N LEU A 376 1.08 -34.94 -2.40
CA LEU A 376 -0.15 -35.72 -2.33
C LEU A 376 -1.36 -34.94 -1.81
N ASP A 377 -1.15 -33.95 -0.93
CA ASP A 377 -2.21 -33.05 -0.44
C ASP A 377 -2.56 -31.90 -1.40
N ILE A 378 -1.98 -31.85 -2.61
CA ILE A 378 -2.15 -30.70 -3.53
C ILE A 378 -3.61 -30.39 -3.82
N GLU A 379 -4.44 -31.42 -4.05
CA GLU A 379 -5.85 -31.20 -4.40
C GLU A 379 -6.67 -30.56 -3.29
N GLU A 380 -6.32 -30.84 -2.02
CA GLU A 380 -6.94 -30.21 -0.85
C GLU A 380 -6.39 -28.80 -0.63
N PHE A 381 -5.08 -28.62 -0.88
CA PHE A 381 -4.41 -27.33 -0.83
C PHE A 381 -5.01 -26.31 -1.79
N LEU A 382 -5.39 -26.73 -3.02
CA LEU A 382 -6.06 -25.86 -4.00
C LEU A 382 -7.39 -25.28 -3.49
N GLU A 383 -8.05 -25.92 -2.53
CA GLU A 383 -9.40 -25.56 -2.07
C GLU A 383 -9.42 -24.78 -0.75
N LEU A 384 -8.25 -24.51 -0.16
CA LEU A 384 -8.13 -23.88 1.17
C LEU A 384 -8.81 -22.50 1.27
N ARG A 385 -8.98 -21.80 0.14
CA ARG A 385 -9.57 -20.46 0.06
C ARG A 385 -11.01 -20.43 -0.44
N LYS A 386 -11.66 -21.58 -0.63
CA LYS A 386 -13.10 -21.61 -0.93
C LYS A 386 -13.91 -21.04 0.23
N ASN A 387 -14.95 -20.27 -0.09
CA ASN A 387 -15.86 -19.70 0.92
C ASN A 387 -16.84 -20.72 1.52
N THR A 388 -17.01 -21.88 0.88
CA THR A 388 -17.93 -22.94 1.30
C THR A 388 -17.20 -24.27 1.50
N GLY A 389 -17.82 -25.18 2.26
CA GLY A 389 -17.28 -26.50 2.60
C GLY A 389 -16.96 -26.62 4.10
N ASP A 390 -16.21 -27.66 4.48
CA ASP A 390 -15.80 -27.89 5.86
C ASP A 390 -14.74 -26.87 6.30
N ASP A 391 -15.08 -26.03 7.30
CA ASP A 391 -14.20 -24.98 7.83
C ASP A 391 -12.88 -25.53 8.40
N ARG A 392 -12.88 -26.78 8.88
CA ARG A 392 -11.66 -27.45 9.35
C ARG A 392 -10.60 -27.59 8.25
N ARG A 393 -11.01 -27.47 6.99
CA ARG A 393 -10.19 -27.58 5.79
C ARG A 393 -10.08 -26.26 5.04
N ARG A 394 -10.21 -25.13 5.75
CA ARG A 394 -10.12 -23.77 5.19
C ARG A 394 -9.16 -22.89 5.97
N THR A 395 -8.46 -22.02 5.25
CA THR A 395 -7.50 -21.06 5.80
C THR A 395 -7.75 -19.69 5.17
N HIS A 396 -8.83 -19.01 5.61
CA HIS A 396 -9.31 -17.77 4.98
C HIS A 396 -8.34 -16.58 5.07
N ASP A 397 -7.46 -16.58 6.06
CA ASP A 397 -6.53 -15.50 6.38
C ASP A 397 -5.09 -15.79 5.92
N MET A 398 -4.86 -16.91 5.24
CA MET A 398 -3.57 -17.32 4.68
C MET A 398 -3.61 -17.35 3.15
N ASN A 399 -2.59 -16.81 2.48
CA ASN A 399 -2.43 -16.93 1.04
C ASN A 399 -1.78 -18.27 0.66
N THR A 400 -2.02 -18.73 -0.56
CA THR A 400 -1.45 -19.98 -1.07
C THR A 400 -0.86 -19.78 -2.45
N ALA A 401 0.21 -20.50 -2.76
CA ALA A 401 0.87 -20.52 -4.06
C ALA A 401 1.34 -21.93 -4.44
N ASN A 402 1.25 -22.25 -5.72
CA ASN A 402 1.79 -23.47 -6.30
C ASN A 402 3.25 -23.25 -6.71
N TRP A 403 4.13 -24.17 -6.29
CA TRP A 403 5.53 -24.24 -6.72
C TRP A 403 5.67 -25.28 -7.84
N ILE A 404 5.63 -24.84 -9.08
CA ILE A 404 5.38 -25.72 -10.23
C ILE A 404 6.69 -26.11 -10.91
N PRO A 405 7.05 -27.40 -10.98
CA PRO A 405 8.16 -27.86 -11.82
C PRO A 405 7.77 -27.82 -13.31
N ASP A 406 8.73 -27.53 -14.19
CA ASP A 406 8.53 -27.46 -15.64
C ASP A 406 8.01 -28.79 -16.21
N LEU A 407 8.40 -29.92 -15.60
CA LEU A 407 7.91 -31.24 -15.99
C LEU A 407 6.38 -31.32 -15.91
N PHE A 408 5.75 -30.74 -14.89
CA PHE A 408 4.29 -30.73 -14.79
C PHE A 408 3.68 -30.00 -15.99
N MET A 409 4.23 -28.84 -16.36
CA MET A 409 3.75 -28.07 -17.51
C MET A 409 3.93 -28.84 -18.82
N ARG A 410 5.03 -29.58 -18.99
CA ARG A 410 5.20 -30.48 -20.16
C ARG A 410 4.16 -31.60 -20.16
N ARG A 411 3.87 -32.24 -19.03
CA ARG A 411 2.81 -33.26 -18.92
C ARG A 411 1.44 -32.68 -19.26
N VAL A 412 1.14 -31.44 -18.90
CA VAL A 412 -0.09 -30.75 -19.31
C VAL A 412 -0.16 -30.60 -20.83
N MET A 413 0.93 -30.13 -21.46
CA MET A 413 0.99 -29.93 -22.92
C MET A 413 0.87 -31.24 -23.71
N GLU A 414 1.52 -32.30 -23.20
CA GLU A 414 1.53 -33.64 -23.80
C GLU A 414 0.28 -34.46 -23.47
N LYS A 415 -0.61 -33.94 -22.62
CA LYS A 415 -1.78 -34.66 -22.07
C LYS A 415 -1.37 -35.97 -21.37
N GLY A 416 -0.25 -35.92 -20.66
CA GLY A 416 0.28 -37.03 -19.88
C GLY A 416 -0.29 -37.14 -18.47
N GLU A 417 0.07 -38.23 -17.82
CA GLU A 417 -0.25 -38.47 -16.41
C GLU A 417 0.70 -37.69 -15.48
N TRP A 418 0.26 -37.51 -14.23
CA TRP A 418 1.03 -36.89 -13.16
C TRP A 418 0.82 -37.68 -11.87
N THR A 419 1.90 -38.12 -11.23
CA THR A 419 1.84 -38.87 -9.97
C THR A 419 2.11 -37.96 -8.77
N LEU A 420 1.26 -38.10 -7.77
CA LEU A 420 1.34 -37.42 -6.50
C LEU A 420 2.00 -38.33 -5.46
N PHE A 421 2.91 -37.78 -4.66
CA PHE A 421 3.70 -38.49 -3.65
C PHE A 421 3.63 -37.80 -2.30
N SER A 422 3.82 -38.59 -1.24
CA SER A 422 4.22 -38.01 0.04
C SER A 422 5.74 -37.73 0.04
N PRO A 423 6.18 -36.53 0.43
CA PRO A 423 7.60 -36.17 0.50
C PRO A 423 8.44 -37.12 1.34
N SER A 424 7.87 -37.73 2.38
CA SER A 424 8.58 -38.70 3.23
C SER A 424 9.07 -39.95 2.47
N ASN A 425 8.45 -40.26 1.32
CA ASN A 425 8.83 -41.38 0.45
C ASN A 425 9.75 -40.95 -0.71
N THR A 426 9.81 -39.65 -1.00
CA THR A 426 10.59 -39.06 -2.10
C THR A 426 11.32 -37.79 -1.62
N PRO A 427 12.14 -37.89 -0.55
CA PRO A 427 12.62 -36.71 0.19
C PRO A 427 13.58 -35.82 -0.59
N ASP A 428 14.23 -36.35 -1.62
CA ASP A 428 15.20 -35.62 -2.45
C ASP A 428 14.56 -34.83 -3.59
N LEU A 429 13.26 -35.02 -3.89
CA LEU A 429 12.60 -34.33 -5.00
C LEU A 429 12.52 -32.82 -4.80
N HIS A 430 12.31 -32.38 -3.56
CA HIS A 430 12.12 -30.97 -3.27
C HIS A 430 13.39 -30.15 -3.57
N ASP A 431 14.56 -30.72 -3.25
CA ASP A 431 15.85 -30.05 -3.45
C ASP A 431 16.38 -30.15 -4.89
N LYS A 432 15.76 -31.00 -5.73
CA LYS A 432 16.13 -31.19 -7.14
C LYS A 432 15.28 -30.30 -8.05
N PHE A 433 15.89 -29.80 -9.13
CA PHE A 433 15.21 -29.02 -10.17
C PHE A 433 15.76 -29.38 -11.56
N GLY A 434 15.06 -28.94 -12.61
CA GLY A 434 15.40 -29.21 -14.01
C GLY A 434 15.59 -30.69 -14.31
N SER A 435 16.65 -31.04 -15.07
CA SER A 435 16.85 -32.42 -15.53
C SER A 435 17.10 -33.44 -14.41
N GLU A 436 17.60 -33.02 -13.24
CA GLU A 436 17.82 -33.91 -12.10
C GLU A 436 16.51 -34.26 -11.40
N PHE A 437 15.63 -33.27 -11.27
CA PHE A 437 14.26 -33.49 -10.79
C PHE A 437 13.52 -34.46 -11.70
N GLU A 438 13.57 -34.23 -13.01
CA GLU A 438 12.86 -35.05 -13.99
C GLU A 438 13.25 -36.53 -13.92
N LYS A 439 14.56 -36.81 -13.88
CA LYS A 439 15.07 -38.17 -13.79
C LYS A 439 14.62 -38.85 -12.50
N ALA A 440 14.73 -38.16 -11.37
CA ALA A 440 14.31 -38.69 -10.07
C ALA A 440 12.80 -38.92 -10.01
N TYR A 441 12.01 -37.95 -10.47
CA TYR A 441 10.56 -38.01 -10.47
C TYR A 441 10.04 -39.19 -11.30
N VAL A 442 10.53 -39.36 -12.53
CA VAL A 442 10.14 -40.48 -13.40
C VAL A 442 10.54 -41.84 -12.80
N ALA A 443 11.68 -41.92 -12.11
CA ALA A 443 12.07 -43.15 -11.41
C ALA A 443 11.11 -43.48 -10.26
N TYR A 444 10.66 -42.48 -9.51
CA TYR A 444 9.66 -42.67 -8.45
C TYR A 444 8.27 -42.99 -8.99
N GLU A 445 7.87 -42.43 -10.14
CA GLU A 445 6.64 -42.83 -10.84
C GLU A 445 6.64 -44.32 -11.14
N GLU A 446 7.75 -44.85 -11.65
CA GLU A 446 7.86 -46.28 -11.96
C GLU A 446 7.83 -47.16 -10.70
N GLN A 447 8.51 -46.74 -9.63
CA GLN A 447 8.44 -47.44 -8.34
C GLN A 447 7.02 -47.44 -7.75
N ALA A 448 6.28 -46.35 -7.87
CA ALA A 448 4.87 -46.29 -7.45
C ALA A 448 3.97 -47.22 -8.28
N ARG A 449 4.17 -47.30 -9.60
CA ARG A 449 3.44 -48.26 -10.46
C ARG A 449 3.71 -49.71 -10.07
N GLN A 450 4.94 -50.01 -9.65
CA GLN A 450 5.33 -51.33 -9.12
C GLN A 450 4.80 -51.58 -7.70
N GLY A 451 4.15 -50.59 -7.07
CA GLY A 451 3.59 -50.68 -5.72
C GLY A 451 4.62 -50.57 -4.60
N LEU A 452 5.86 -50.15 -4.91
CA LEU A 452 6.97 -50.00 -3.95
C LEU A 452 6.84 -48.72 -3.12
N ILE A 453 6.15 -47.70 -3.62
CA ILE A 453 5.88 -46.44 -2.93
C ILE A 453 4.39 -46.33 -2.61
N LYS A 454 4.05 -46.22 -1.34
CA LYS A 454 2.70 -45.90 -0.85
C LYS A 454 2.78 -44.96 0.36
N PRO A 455 1.86 -43.99 0.49
CA PRO A 455 0.78 -43.67 -0.44
C PRO A 455 1.28 -42.91 -1.70
N SER A 456 0.60 -43.13 -2.83
CA SER A 456 0.79 -42.41 -4.10
C SER A 456 -0.52 -42.37 -4.89
N LYS A 457 -0.74 -41.34 -5.72
CA LYS A 457 -1.94 -41.20 -6.55
C LYS A 457 -1.59 -40.65 -7.94
N THR A 458 -2.02 -41.32 -9.01
CA THR A 458 -1.85 -40.79 -10.38
C THR A 458 -3.12 -40.10 -10.87
N VAL A 459 -2.96 -38.93 -11.48
CA VAL A 459 -4.04 -38.11 -12.06
C VAL A 459 -3.66 -37.68 -13.48
N GLN A 460 -4.63 -37.19 -14.25
CA GLN A 460 -4.34 -36.52 -15.51
C GLN A 460 -3.80 -35.12 -15.25
N ALA A 461 -2.65 -34.77 -15.84
CA ALA A 461 -2.03 -33.46 -15.62
C ALA A 461 -2.96 -32.31 -16.05
N THR A 462 -3.69 -32.50 -17.15
CA THR A 462 -4.67 -31.52 -17.65
C THR A 462 -5.82 -31.27 -16.69
N ASP A 463 -6.25 -32.28 -15.94
CA ASP A 463 -7.35 -32.14 -14.99
C ASP A 463 -6.89 -31.42 -13.73
N LEU A 464 -5.70 -31.75 -13.22
CA LEU A 464 -5.09 -31.01 -12.11
C LEU A 464 -4.84 -29.54 -12.49
N TRP A 465 -4.30 -29.28 -13.69
CA TRP A 465 -4.11 -27.93 -14.20
C TRP A 465 -5.43 -27.16 -14.34
N ARG A 466 -6.47 -27.80 -14.89
CA ARG A 466 -7.81 -27.20 -14.95
C ARG A 466 -8.29 -26.84 -13.54
N LYS A 467 -8.12 -27.74 -12.57
CA LYS A 467 -8.50 -27.48 -11.16
C LYS A 467 -7.74 -26.29 -10.57
N MET A 468 -6.43 -26.20 -10.80
CA MET A 468 -5.59 -25.06 -10.36
C MET A 468 -6.12 -23.74 -10.90
N LEU A 469 -6.38 -23.67 -12.21
CA LEU A 469 -6.90 -22.46 -12.85
C LEU A 469 -8.31 -22.11 -12.39
N THR A 470 -9.19 -23.10 -12.21
CA THR A 470 -10.54 -22.88 -11.68
C THR A 470 -10.49 -22.29 -10.28
N MET A 471 -9.62 -22.81 -9.39
CA MET A 471 -9.49 -22.27 -8.03
C MET A 471 -8.89 -20.86 -8.01
N LEU A 472 -7.88 -20.60 -8.85
CA LEU A 472 -7.33 -19.26 -9.03
C LEU A 472 -8.40 -18.27 -9.51
N PHE A 473 -9.26 -18.69 -10.45
CA PHE A 473 -10.38 -17.87 -10.92
C PHE A 473 -11.45 -17.63 -9.85
N GLU A 474 -11.86 -18.67 -9.12
CA GLU A 474 -12.94 -18.58 -8.13
C GLU A 474 -12.53 -17.86 -6.84
N THR A 475 -11.26 -18.00 -6.43
CA THR A 475 -10.80 -17.60 -5.09
C THR A 475 -9.60 -16.65 -5.09
N GLY A 476 -9.01 -16.39 -6.26
CA GLY A 476 -7.74 -15.68 -6.39
C GLY A 476 -6.51 -16.51 -5.95
N HIS A 477 -6.69 -17.80 -5.63
CA HIS A 477 -5.67 -18.67 -5.06
C HIS A 477 -5.82 -20.13 -5.51
N PRO A 478 -4.74 -20.94 -5.46
CA PRO A 478 -3.37 -20.53 -5.21
C PRO A 478 -2.74 -19.80 -6.40
N TRP A 479 -1.73 -18.96 -6.15
CA TRP A 479 -0.96 -18.31 -7.22
C TRP A 479 -0.05 -19.29 -7.97
N ILE A 480 0.43 -18.89 -9.14
CA ILE A 480 1.25 -19.71 -10.04
C ILE A 480 2.68 -19.21 -9.99
N THR A 481 3.60 -20.05 -9.53
CA THR A 481 5.05 -19.77 -9.51
C THR A 481 5.83 -20.98 -10.01
N PHE A 482 6.97 -20.76 -10.68
CA PHE A 482 7.69 -21.80 -11.42
C PHE A 482 9.04 -22.12 -10.78
N LYS A 483 9.18 -23.34 -10.25
CA LYS A 483 10.35 -23.81 -9.50
C LYS A 483 11.64 -23.75 -10.30
N ASP A 484 11.62 -24.33 -11.50
CA ASP A 484 12.83 -24.55 -12.27
C ASP A 484 13.41 -23.23 -12.79
N ALA A 485 12.56 -22.33 -13.30
CA ALA A 485 12.99 -21.00 -13.72
C ALA A 485 13.63 -20.20 -12.58
N CYS A 486 13.13 -20.33 -11.35
CA CYS A 486 13.68 -19.66 -10.17
C CYS A 486 15.05 -20.26 -9.79
N ASN A 487 15.18 -21.58 -9.78
CA ASN A 487 16.41 -22.25 -9.36
C ASN A 487 17.50 -22.16 -10.43
N VAL A 488 17.22 -22.47 -11.70
CA VAL A 488 18.19 -22.44 -12.81
C VAL A 488 18.82 -21.06 -13.03
N ARG A 489 18.09 -19.99 -12.67
CA ARG A 489 18.56 -18.61 -12.81
C ARG A 489 19.08 -18.00 -11.50
N SER A 490 18.99 -18.73 -10.39
CA SER A 490 19.49 -18.24 -9.11
C SER A 490 21.01 -18.13 -9.16
N PRO A 491 21.61 -16.98 -8.82
CA PRO A 491 23.06 -16.87 -8.72
C PRO A 491 23.64 -17.69 -7.56
N GLN A 492 22.81 -18.13 -6.62
CA GLN A 492 23.20 -18.82 -5.38
C GLN A 492 23.03 -20.36 -5.44
N GLN A 493 22.86 -20.94 -6.63
CA GLN A 493 22.73 -22.40 -6.82
C GLN A 493 23.88 -23.21 -6.20
N HIS A 494 25.07 -22.64 -6.14
CA HIS A 494 26.27 -23.29 -5.59
C HIS A 494 26.23 -23.45 -4.06
N SER A 495 25.29 -22.80 -3.37
CA SER A 495 25.25 -22.72 -1.90
C SER A 495 23.89 -23.05 -1.30
N GLY A 496 22.92 -23.51 -2.10
CA GLY A 496 21.59 -23.88 -1.61
C GLY A 496 20.53 -23.89 -2.71
N VAL A 497 19.28 -24.06 -2.30
CA VAL A 497 18.12 -24.21 -3.19
C VAL A 497 17.04 -23.17 -2.82
N VAL A 498 16.37 -22.64 -3.84
CA VAL A 498 15.18 -21.80 -3.68
C VAL A 498 13.97 -22.71 -3.54
N HIS A 499 13.49 -22.89 -2.31
CA HIS A 499 12.37 -23.77 -1.99
C HIS A 499 10.99 -23.16 -2.28
N SER A 500 10.88 -21.83 -2.28
CA SER A 500 9.67 -21.08 -2.59
C SER A 500 9.97 -19.63 -2.92
N SER A 501 8.93 -18.83 -3.17
CA SER A 501 9.02 -17.37 -3.18
C SER A 501 8.47 -16.75 -1.89
N ASN A 502 8.44 -15.43 -1.80
CA ASN A 502 7.97 -14.70 -0.62
C ASN A 502 6.44 -14.46 -0.67
N LEU A 503 5.92 -13.66 0.26
CA LEU A 503 4.51 -13.25 0.29
C LEU A 503 4.02 -12.62 -1.03
N CYS A 504 4.87 -11.91 -1.76
CA CYS A 504 4.48 -11.11 -2.93
C CYS A 504 5.01 -11.67 -4.27
N THR A 505 5.54 -12.91 -4.25
CA THR A 505 5.99 -13.71 -5.41
C THR A 505 7.14 -13.12 -6.26
N GLU A 506 7.88 -12.13 -5.75
CA GLU A 506 8.97 -11.46 -6.47
C GLU A 506 10.38 -11.88 -6.01
N ILE A 507 10.52 -12.61 -4.91
CA ILE A 507 11.81 -12.95 -4.30
C ILE A 507 12.13 -14.44 -4.46
N THR A 508 13.37 -14.75 -4.84
CA THR A 508 13.84 -16.13 -5.08
C THR A 508 15.19 -16.33 -4.39
N LEU A 509 15.16 -16.39 -3.05
CA LEU A 509 16.35 -16.60 -2.22
C LEU A 509 16.35 -18.01 -1.64
N ASN A 510 17.55 -18.53 -1.38
CA ASN A 510 17.71 -19.84 -0.77
C ASN A 510 17.20 -19.82 0.68
N THR A 511 16.70 -20.96 1.14
CA THR A 511 16.34 -21.20 2.54
C THR A 511 16.86 -22.55 2.98
N SER A 512 17.06 -22.76 4.28
CA SER A 512 17.47 -24.06 4.83
C SER A 512 17.03 -24.19 6.30
N ASP A 513 17.33 -25.32 6.93
CA ASP A 513 17.05 -25.54 8.36
C ASP A 513 17.76 -24.50 9.25
N THR A 514 18.84 -23.88 8.76
CA THR A 514 19.65 -22.87 9.47
C THR A 514 19.50 -21.45 8.92
N GLU A 515 18.81 -21.26 7.79
CA GLU A 515 18.75 -19.97 7.09
C GLU A 515 17.30 -19.55 6.76
N THR A 516 16.94 -18.36 7.25
CA THR A 516 15.72 -17.65 6.86
C THR A 516 16.12 -16.52 5.94
N ALA A 517 15.65 -16.53 4.69
CA ALA A 517 15.97 -15.45 3.77
C ALA A 517 15.25 -14.16 4.15
N VAL A 518 15.89 -13.01 3.89
CA VAL A 518 15.38 -11.68 4.21
C VAL A 518 15.41 -10.81 2.97
N CYS A 519 14.29 -10.14 2.65
CA CYS A 519 14.21 -9.25 1.51
C CYS A 519 14.47 -7.80 1.93
N ASN A 520 15.55 -7.21 1.42
CA ASN A 520 15.91 -5.81 1.61
C ASN A 520 15.50 -5.04 0.35
N LEU A 521 14.47 -4.21 0.44
CA LEU A 521 13.77 -3.67 -0.73
C LEU A 521 13.78 -2.15 -0.80
N GLY A 522 13.73 -1.65 -2.03
CA GLY A 522 13.47 -0.25 -2.37
C GLY A 522 13.13 -0.15 -3.85
N SER A 523 12.67 1.02 -4.30
CA SER A 523 12.18 1.20 -5.66
C SER A 523 12.67 2.50 -6.28
N VAL A 524 13.17 2.40 -7.51
CA VAL A 524 13.57 3.55 -8.33
C VAL A 524 12.33 4.15 -8.99
N ASN A 525 12.18 5.46 -8.92
CA ASN A 525 11.10 6.17 -9.59
C ASN A 525 11.49 6.49 -11.04
N LEU A 526 11.08 5.64 -11.98
CA LEU A 526 11.43 5.84 -13.40
C LEU A 526 10.94 7.18 -13.96
N VAL A 527 9.83 7.73 -13.48
CA VAL A 527 9.31 9.04 -13.95
C VAL A 527 10.30 10.17 -13.68
N ARG A 528 11.06 10.11 -12.58
CA ARG A 528 12.10 11.08 -12.24
C ARG A 528 13.38 10.92 -13.05
N HIS A 529 13.49 9.86 -13.84
CA HIS A 529 14.63 9.55 -14.69
C HIS A 529 14.29 9.73 -16.17
N LEU A 530 13.17 10.39 -16.50
CA LEU A 530 12.85 10.76 -17.87
C LEU A 530 13.32 12.19 -18.15
N LYS A 531 14.05 12.38 -19.25
CA LYS A 531 14.45 13.70 -19.77
C LYS A 531 13.83 13.95 -21.13
N GLN A 532 13.81 15.21 -21.57
CA GLN A 532 13.38 15.53 -22.94
C GLN A 532 14.46 15.12 -23.93
N GLY A 533 14.07 14.34 -24.93
CA GLY A 533 14.89 13.91 -26.05
C GLY A 533 14.28 14.30 -27.40
N PRO A 534 14.94 13.97 -28.52
CA PRO A 534 14.52 14.39 -29.87
C PRO A 534 13.16 13.83 -30.31
N GLN A 535 12.72 12.69 -29.74
CA GLN A 535 11.47 12.00 -30.08
C GLN A 535 10.47 11.97 -28.92
N GLY A 536 10.63 12.86 -27.93
CA GLY A 536 9.83 12.90 -26.71
C GLY A 536 10.65 12.52 -25.48
N LYS A 537 10.00 11.99 -24.44
CA LYS A 537 10.68 11.61 -23.20
C LYS A 537 11.55 10.37 -23.42
N GLU A 538 12.83 10.46 -23.04
CA GLU A 538 13.78 9.36 -23.05
C GLU A 538 14.37 9.11 -21.66
N LEU A 539 14.90 7.90 -21.43
CA LEU A 539 15.50 7.53 -20.16
C LEU A 539 16.87 8.20 -19.97
N ASP A 540 17.04 8.91 -18.87
CA ASP A 540 18.31 9.48 -18.42
C ASP A 540 19.16 8.39 -17.75
N HIS A 541 19.93 7.68 -18.56
CA HIS A 541 20.81 6.60 -18.11
C HIS A 541 21.88 7.07 -17.10
N ASP A 542 22.40 8.29 -17.23
CA ASP A 542 23.44 8.80 -16.34
C ASP A 542 22.88 9.11 -14.96
N LYS A 543 21.70 9.76 -14.91
CA LYS A 543 20.98 9.95 -13.65
C LYS A 543 20.60 8.61 -13.03
N LEU A 544 20.07 7.68 -13.82
CA LEU A 544 19.64 6.37 -13.35
C LEU A 544 20.80 5.59 -12.73
N LYS A 545 21.98 5.60 -13.38
CA LYS A 545 23.19 4.96 -12.84
C LYS A 545 23.58 5.52 -11.48
N LYS A 546 23.54 6.85 -11.30
CA LYS A 546 23.85 7.49 -10.02
C LYS A 546 22.86 7.07 -8.94
N THR A 547 21.56 7.17 -9.22
CA THR A 547 20.50 6.77 -8.28
C THR A 547 20.63 5.31 -7.87
N ILE A 548 20.83 4.39 -8.82
CA ILE A 548 20.99 2.96 -8.53
C ILE A 548 22.24 2.71 -7.67
N THR A 549 23.36 3.40 -7.94
CA THR A 549 24.60 3.23 -7.17
C THR A 549 24.38 3.59 -5.70
N THR A 550 23.75 4.73 -5.44
CA THR A 550 23.41 5.16 -4.07
C THR A 550 22.36 4.22 -3.44
N ALA A 551 21.32 3.84 -4.18
CA ALA A 551 20.27 2.94 -3.69
C ALA A 551 20.83 1.57 -3.28
N MET A 552 21.74 0.99 -4.07
CA MET A 552 22.39 -0.28 -3.72
C MET A 552 23.17 -0.16 -2.41
N ARG A 553 23.91 0.94 -2.20
CA ARG A 553 24.61 1.16 -0.93
C ARG A 553 23.64 1.33 0.25
N MET A 554 22.51 2.03 0.05
CA MET A 554 21.48 2.15 1.09
C MET A 554 20.90 0.77 1.46
N LEU A 555 20.63 -0.09 0.47
CA LEU A 555 20.11 -1.45 0.70
C LEU A 555 21.14 -2.39 1.31
N ASP A 556 22.43 -2.21 1.00
CA ASP A 556 23.53 -2.93 1.65
C ASP A 556 23.64 -2.53 3.13
N ASN A 557 23.61 -1.23 3.43
CA ASN A 557 23.62 -0.73 4.81
C ASN A 557 22.41 -1.22 5.63
N VAL A 558 21.26 -1.46 5.00
CA VAL A 558 20.09 -2.05 5.66
C VAL A 558 20.45 -3.39 6.30
N ILE A 559 21.27 -4.22 5.65
CA ILE A 559 21.65 -5.56 6.15
C ILE A 559 22.35 -5.44 7.51
N ASP A 560 23.34 -4.55 7.62
CA ASP A 560 24.14 -4.41 8.85
C ASP A 560 23.38 -3.73 10.00
N ILE A 561 22.46 -2.82 9.66
CA ILE A 561 21.75 -1.99 10.63
C ILE A 561 20.47 -2.68 11.13
N ASN A 562 19.88 -3.56 10.32
CA ASN A 562 18.62 -4.21 10.63
C ASN A 562 18.70 -4.99 11.96
N TYR A 563 17.67 -4.81 12.78
CA TYR A 563 17.46 -5.67 13.93
C TYR A 563 16.89 -7.03 13.45
N TYR A 564 17.50 -8.13 13.88
CA TYR A 564 17.06 -9.47 13.52
C TYR A 564 16.41 -10.14 14.74
N ALA A 565 15.11 -10.39 14.65
CA ALA A 565 14.33 -11.03 15.72
C ALA A 565 14.63 -12.53 15.86
N VAL A 566 15.09 -13.17 14.79
CA VAL A 566 15.41 -14.60 14.72
C VAL A 566 16.85 -14.76 14.24
N LYS A 567 17.61 -15.65 14.88
CA LYS A 567 19.04 -15.83 14.59
C LYS A 567 19.29 -16.33 13.17
N LYS A 568 18.46 -17.24 12.64
CA LYS A 568 18.59 -17.77 11.27
C LYS A 568 18.44 -16.73 10.17
N ALA A 569 17.85 -15.57 10.49
CA ALA A 569 17.66 -14.47 9.55
C ALA A 569 18.89 -13.53 9.48
N ARG A 570 19.79 -13.60 10.47
CA ARG A 570 21.04 -12.83 10.53
C ARG A 570 22.19 -13.69 10.03
#